data_AF-A0A0F9EQR3-F1
#
_entry.id   AF-A0A0F9EQR3-F1
#
_cell.length_a   1.000
_cell.length_b   1.000
_cell.length_c   1.000
_cell.angle_alpha   90.00
_cell.angle_beta   90.00
_cell.angle_gamma   90.00
#
_symmetry.space_group_name_H-M   'P 1'
#
loop_
_entity.id
_entity.type
_entity.pdbx_description
1 polymer ?
#
loop_
_entity_poly.entity_id
_entity_poly.type
_entity_poly.pdbx_seq_one_letter_code
_entity_poly.pdbx_strand_id
1 'polypeptide(L)'
;MTDFVLTEGGPSKISVQGIREAKTAASTIVGTVKQLAFGKEVIYARLSTATETSVGGYSAGKVCYAPILVANHGRAAVAITASIGAKEVILSLGATSASQNEYEDGTLLVECGTGTGYSYMIAGHPAWAATNTAAKVILKDGLEVALNTASLCTLMKNRCVGVRPNNSAVVTGPATGVLLISAAAGSYVYLGKRVSGLRK
;
A
#
# COMPACT_ATOMS: atom_id res chain seq x y z
N MET A 1 17.19 -1.53 51.13
CA MET A 1 17.34 -1.04 49.74
C MET A 1 16.35 -1.84 48.92
N THR A 2 15.12 -1.33 48.83
CA THR A 2 13.97 -2.06 48.28
C THR A 2 14.04 -2.05 46.77
N ASP A 3 14.12 -3.26 46.22
CA ASP A 3 14.12 -3.56 44.80
C ASP A 3 12.82 -3.05 44.18
N PHE A 4 12.91 -2.11 43.23
CA PHE A 4 11.78 -1.65 42.46
C PHE A 4 11.44 -2.71 41.41
N VAL A 5 10.61 -3.68 41.79
CA VAL A 5 9.95 -4.56 40.84
C VAL A 5 8.92 -3.73 40.07
N LEU A 6 9.27 -3.32 38.84
CA LEU A 6 8.36 -2.69 37.90
C LEU A 6 7.35 -3.70 37.35
N THR A 7 6.37 -4.07 38.18
CA THR A 7 5.05 -4.48 37.68
C THR A 7 4.29 -3.22 37.32
N GLU A 8 4.34 -2.81 36.04
CA GLU A 8 3.24 -2.18 35.28
C GLU A 8 3.70 -1.82 33.86
N GLY A 9 2.72 -1.64 32.96
CA GLY A 9 2.91 -1.54 31.52
C GLY A 9 3.58 -0.25 31.05
N GLY A 10 4.88 -0.33 30.75
CA GLY A 10 5.62 0.68 29.98
C GLY A 10 5.72 0.34 28.48
N PRO A 11 5.91 1.34 27.59
CA PRO A 11 5.88 1.23 26.12
C PRO A 11 7.02 0.39 25.51
N SER A 12 7.89 -0.18 26.33
CA SER A 12 9.05 -0.98 25.92
C SER A 12 8.90 -2.48 26.22
N LYS A 13 7.72 -2.94 26.67
CA LYS A 13 7.42 -4.37 26.62
C LYS A 13 7.22 -4.76 25.15
N ILE A 14 8.15 -5.55 24.61
CA ILE A 14 7.77 -6.61 23.68
C ILE A 14 6.83 -7.52 24.49
N SER A 15 5.58 -7.10 24.62
CA SER A 15 4.52 -8.07 24.89
C SER A 15 4.62 -9.07 23.74
N VAL A 16 4.47 -10.34 24.05
CA VAL A 16 4.29 -11.42 23.07
C VAL A 16 2.97 -11.23 22.24
N GLN A 17 2.44 -10.00 22.22
CA GLN A 17 1.08 -9.59 21.88
C GLN A 17 1.02 -8.41 20.88
N GLY A 18 2.09 -8.07 20.14
CA GLY A 18 2.07 -6.90 19.23
C GLY A 18 2.29 -7.19 17.72
N ILE A 19 3.03 -8.25 17.39
CA ILE A 19 3.51 -8.52 16.01
C ILE A 19 2.80 -9.73 15.38
N ARG A 20 2.24 -10.61 16.22
CA ARG A 20 1.52 -11.83 15.83
C ARG A 20 0.03 -11.69 16.10
N GLU A 21 -0.53 -10.55 15.72
CA GLU A 21 -1.98 -10.28 15.80
C GLU A 21 -2.53 -9.84 14.46
N ALA A 22 -3.77 -10.24 14.19
CA ALA A 22 -4.56 -9.76 13.06
C ALA A 22 -5.62 -8.80 13.60
N LYS A 23 -5.73 -7.62 12.98
CA LYS A 23 -6.69 -6.59 13.39
C LYS A 23 -7.69 -6.30 12.28
N THR A 24 -8.91 -5.93 12.65
CA THR A 24 -9.92 -5.46 11.70
C THR A 24 -9.82 -3.96 11.41
N ALA A 25 -9.11 -3.21 12.26
CA ALA A 25 -8.81 -1.79 12.11
C ALA A 25 -7.30 -1.52 12.09
N ALA A 26 -6.89 -0.47 11.39
CA ALA A 26 -5.49 -0.06 11.34
C ALA A 26 -5.06 0.45 12.73
N SER A 27 -3.95 -0.08 13.25
CA SER A 27 -3.34 0.38 14.50
C SER A 27 -2.12 1.27 14.29
N THR A 28 -1.53 1.22 13.09
CA THR A 28 -0.43 2.07 12.63
C THR A 28 -0.60 2.32 11.13
N ILE A 29 0.11 3.31 10.59
CA ILE A 29 0.11 3.60 9.15
C ILE A 29 0.59 2.36 8.38
N VAL A 30 -0.12 2.00 7.32
CA VAL A 30 0.22 0.85 6.47
C VAL A 30 1.53 1.13 5.71
N GLY A 31 2.42 0.14 5.69
CA GLY A 31 3.79 0.29 5.18
C GLY A 31 4.83 0.63 6.25
N THR A 32 4.43 0.90 7.50
CA THR A 32 5.37 1.12 8.61
C THR A 32 6.27 -0.10 8.81
N VAL A 33 7.58 0.10 8.78
CA VAL A 33 8.58 -0.92 9.09
C VAL A 33 8.98 -0.81 10.56
N LYS A 34 8.94 -1.93 11.28
CA LYS A 34 9.46 -2.05 12.65
C LYS A 34 10.71 -2.94 12.64
N GLN A 35 11.78 -2.43 13.24
CA GLN A 35 12.98 -3.17 13.54
C GLN A 35 12.78 -3.96 14.83
N LEU A 36 13.16 -5.23 14.84
CA LEU A 36 13.12 -6.12 15.98
C LEU A 36 14.54 -6.53 16.38
N ALA A 37 14.67 -7.12 17.57
CA ALA A 37 15.93 -7.71 18.02
C ALA A 37 16.49 -8.71 17.00
N PHE A 38 17.81 -8.86 16.99
CA PHE A 38 18.55 -9.73 16.05
C PHE A 38 18.41 -9.33 14.58
N GLY A 39 18.17 -8.05 14.30
CA GLY A 39 18.13 -7.48 12.96
C GLY A 39 16.90 -7.89 12.14
N LYS A 40 15.87 -8.47 12.76
CA LYS A 40 14.65 -8.87 12.06
C LYS A 40 13.79 -7.64 11.76
N GLU A 41 13.25 -7.55 10.55
CA GLU A 41 12.33 -6.47 10.16
C GLU A 41 10.92 -7.04 9.97
N VAL A 42 9.92 -6.25 10.35
CA VAL A 42 8.52 -6.52 10.01
C VAL A 42 7.88 -5.28 9.38
N ILE A 43 6.99 -5.49 8.42
CA ILE A 43 6.25 -4.41 7.75
C ILE A 43 4.75 -4.56 8.03
N TYR A 44 4.08 -3.47 8.37
CA TYR A 44 2.64 -3.46 8.61
C TYR A 44 1.89 -3.42 7.28
N ALA A 45 0.99 -4.38 7.05
CA ALA A 45 0.26 -4.53 5.80
C ALA A 45 -1.22 -4.87 6.04
N ARG A 46 -2.06 -4.54 5.06
CA ARG A 46 -3.46 -4.97 4.99
C ARG A 46 -3.60 -6.06 3.94
N LEU A 47 -4.16 -7.19 4.35
CA LEU A 47 -4.44 -8.29 3.44
C LEU A 47 -5.61 -7.94 2.52
N SER A 48 -5.62 -8.56 1.34
CA SER A 48 -6.73 -8.43 0.38
C SER A 48 -8.06 -8.88 1.00
N THR A 49 -9.15 -8.24 0.59
CA THR A 49 -10.52 -8.64 0.96
C THR A 49 -11.02 -9.82 0.12
N ALA A 50 -10.37 -10.14 -1.00
CA ALA A 50 -10.68 -11.34 -1.76
C ALA A 50 -10.29 -12.58 -0.96
N THR A 51 -11.28 -13.36 -0.57
CA THR A 51 -11.11 -14.66 0.06
C THR A 51 -10.42 -15.61 -0.92
N GLU A 52 -9.42 -16.36 -0.44
CA GLU A 52 -8.89 -17.43 -1.27
C GLU A 52 -9.81 -18.64 -1.23
N THR A 53 -10.05 -19.22 -2.40
CA THR A 53 -10.99 -20.33 -2.63
C THR A 53 -10.52 -21.67 -2.05
N SER A 54 -9.57 -21.68 -1.11
CA SER A 54 -9.05 -22.91 -0.52
C SER A 54 -8.86 -22.74 0.98
N VAL A 55 -9.99 -22.90 1.68
CA VAL A 55 -10.12 -23.23 3.11
C VAL A 55 -9.56 -22.18 4.10
N GLY A 56 -10.40 -21.20 4.46
CA GLY A 56 -10.36 -20.64 5.82
C GLY A 56 -9.34 -19.54 6.11
N GLY A 57 -8.97 -18.73 5.12
CA GLY A 57 -8.16 -17.53 5.33
C GLY A 57 -6.69 -17.69 4.96
N TYR A 58 -5.92 -16.62 5.16
CA TYR A 58 -4.52 -16.57 4.79
C TYR A 58 -3.68 -17.30 5.84
N SER A 59 -2.96 -18.34 5.43
CA SER A 59 -2.16 -19.20 6.33
C SER A 59 -0.76 -18.64 6.60
N ALA A 60 -0.27 -18.81 7.84
CA ALA A 60 1.09 -18.42 8.23
C ALA A 60 2.17 -19.07 7.34
N GLY A 61 3.32 -18.40 7.21
CA GLY A 61 4.49 -18.90 6.49
C GLY A 61 4.46 -18.71 4.97
N LYS A 62 3.36 -18.19 4.41
CA LYS A 62 3.26 -17.91 2.97
C LYS A 62 3.92 -16.57 2.62
N VAL A 63 4.62 -16.55 1.49
CA VAL A 63 5.12 -15.31 0.89
C VAL A 63 3.94 -14.53 0.34
N CYS A 64 3.91 -13.25 0.65
CA CYS A 64 2.88 -12.29 0.33
C CYS A 64 3.37 -11.29 -0.72
N TYR A 65 2.56 -11.02 -1.74
CA TYR A 65 2.86 -10.12 -2.85
C TYR A 65 1.94 -8.90 -2.83
N ALA A 66 2.49 -7.78 -3.27
CA ALA A 66 1.74 -6.54 -3.46
C ALA A 66 0.71 -6.71 -4.60
N PRO A 67 -0.39 -5.93 -4.59
CA PRO A 67 -1.36 -5.96 -5.67
C PRO A 67 -0.73 -5.54 -7.01
N ILE A 68 -1.20 -6.14 -8.10
CA ILE A 68 -0.81 -5.75 -9.46
C ILE A 68 -1.36 -4.37 -9.81
N LEU A 69 -0.68 -3.70 -10.75
CA LEU A 69 -1.22 -2.52 -11.40
C LEU A 69 -2.55 -2.87 -12.07
N VAL A 70 -3.57 -2.05 -11.82
CA VAL A 70 -4.90 -2.23 -12.41
C VAL A 70 -4.84 -1.85 -13.87
N ALA A 71 -5.32 -2.74 -14.75
CA ALA A 71 -5.40 -2.47 -16.17
C ALA A 71 -6.12 -1.13 -16.43
N ASN A 72 -5.67 -0.39 -17.43
CA ASN A 72 -6.21 0.94 -17.80
C ASN A 72 -5.99 2.07 -16.78
N HIS A 73 -5.29 1.82 -15.66
CA HIS A 73 -4.87 2.86 -14.71
C HIS A 73 -3.36 3.20 -14.81
N GLY A 74 -2.70 2.72 -15.87
CA GLY A 74 -1.32 3.08 -16.23
C GLY A 74 -1.29 3.94 -17.49
N ARG A 75 -0.29 4.83 -17.59
CA ARG A 75 -0.10 5.75 -18.73
C ARG A 75 -1.36 6.54 -19.12
N ALA A 76 -2.17 6.91 -18.13
CA ALA A 76 -3.35 7.74 -18.33
C ALA A 76 -2.95 9.18 -18.60
N ALA A 77 -3.54 9.79 -19.62
CA ALA A 77 -3.31 11.20 -19.91
C ALA A 77 -3.95 12.08 -18.84
N VAL A 78 -3.35 13.23 -18.56
CA VAL A 78 -4.02 14.26 -17.76
C VAL A 78 -5.18 14.84 -18.59
N ALA A 79 -6.38 14.86 -18.02
CA ALA A 79 -7.58 15.35 -18.70
C ALA A 79 -7.64 16.89 -18.70
N ILE A 80 -7.19 17.51 -17.61
CA ILE A 80 -7.23 18.96 -17.40
C ILE A 80 -5.88 19.42 -16.86
N THR A 81 -5.28 20.42 -17.49
CA THR A 81 -4.01 21.01 -17.06
C THR A 81 -4.06 21.40 -15.58
N ALA A 82 -3.07 20.93 -14.82
CA ALA A 82 -2.90 21.23 -13.41
C ALA A 82 -1.67 22.11 -13.21
N SER A 83 -1.84 23.26 -12.56
CA SER A 83 -0.76 24.20 -12.28
C SER A 83 0.15 23.70 -11.15
N ILE A 84 1.33 24.32 -11.04
CA ILE A 84 2.19 24.16 -9.85
C ILE A 84 1.37 24.49 -8.59
N GLY A 85 1.58 23.72 -7.53
CA GLY A 85 0.88 23.83 -6.25
C GLY A 85 -0.51 23.21 -6.22
N ALA A 86 -1.07 22.78 -7.36
CA ALA A 86 -2.36 22.10 -7.39
C ALA A 86 -2.27 20.77 -6.63
N LYS A 87 -3.28 20.46 -5.82
CA LYS A 87 -3.39 19.18 -5.08
C LYS A 87 -4.38 18.22 -5.75
N GLU A 88 -4.95 18.61 -6.87
CA GLU A 88 -5.94 17.81 -7.59
C GLU A 88 -5.47 17.62 -9.02
N VAL A 89 -5.47 16.36 -9.46
CA VAL A 89 -5.14 15.99 -10.84
C VAL A 89 -6.30 15.18 -11.39
N ILE A 90 -6.76 15.54 -12.58
CA ILE A 90 -7.83 14.82 -13.26
C ILE A 90 -7.18 14.03 -14.39
N LEU A 91 -7.36 12.71 -14.37
CA LEU A 91 -6.80 11.78 -15.35
C LEU A 91 -7.90 11.24 -16.26
N SER A 92 -7.56 11.10 -17.53
CA SER A 92 -8.36 10.40 -18.52
C SER A 92 -8.13 8.89 -18.40
N LEU A 93 -8.90 8.22 -17.54
CA LEU A 93 -8.85 6.77 -17.36
C LEU A 93 -9.73 6.06 -18.39
N GLY A 94 -9.36 4.81 -18.71
CA GLY A 94 -10.18 3.92 -19.54
C GLY A 94 -11.39 3.35 -18.77
N ALA A 95 -12.06 2.35 -19.36
CA ALA A 95 -13.33 1.81 -18.86
C ALA A 95 -13.19 0.90 -17.63
N THR A 96 -12.48 1.33 -16.59
CA THR A 96 -12.24 0.56 -15.37
C THR A 96 -12.64 1.39 -14.15
N SER A 97 -13.50 0.81 -13.30
CA SER A 97 -13.93 1.45 -12.07
C SER A 97 -12.84 1.39 -11.00
N ALA A 98 -12.89 2.32 -10.05
CA ALA A 98 -12.18 2.19 -8.79
C ALA A 98 -13.13 2.51 -7.63
N SER A 99 -12.97 1.75 -6.56
CA SER A 99 -13.62 2.02 -5.28
C SER A 99 -13.02 3.26 -4.64
N GLN A 100 -13.78 3.93 -3.75
CA GLN A 100 -13.28 5.11 -3.06
C GLN A 100 -11.96 4.80 -2.34
N ASN A 101 -10.98 5.69 -2.48
CA ASN A 101 -9.66 5.59 -1.84
C ASN A 101 -8.88 4.29 -2.12
N GLU A 102 -9.17 3.61 -3.23
CA GLU A 102 -8.41 2.44 -3.67
C GLU A 102 -6.91 2.72 -3.88
N TYR A 103 -6.55 3.97 -4.17
CA TYR A 103 -5.17 4.46 -4.34
C TYR A 103 -4.65 5.30 -3.17
N GLU A 104 -5.37 5.40 -2.06
CA GLU A 104 -4.91 6.12 -0.86
C GLU A 104 -3.55 5.58 -0.36
N ASP A 105 -2.66 6.48 0.03
CA ASP A 105 -1.25 6.21 0.37
C ASP A 105 -0.43 5.55 -0.75
N GLY A 106 -0.99 5.48 -1.96
CA GLY A 106 -0.29 5.11 -3.18
C GLY A 106 0.47 6.28 -3.77
N THR A 107 0.90 6.12 -5.01
CA THR A 107 1.67 7.14 -5.74
C THR A 107 1.13 7.36 -7.14
N LEU A 108 1.03 8.61 -7.53
CA LEU A 108 0.90 9.06 -8.91
C LEU A 108 2.30 9.24 -9.48
N LEU A 109 2.69 8.40 -10.44
CA LEU A 109 3.97 8.52 -11.15
C LEU A 109 3.74 9.19 -12.50
N VAL A 110 4.51 10.23 -12.81
CA VAL A 110 4.48 10.87 -14.14
C VAL A 110 5.56 10.22 -15.02
N GLU A 111 5.14 9.53 -16.08
CA GLU A 111 6.03 8.73 -16.93
C GLU A 111 6.47 9.46 -18.20
N CYS A 112 5.70 10.44 -18.66
CA CYS A 112 5.98 11.18 -19.90
C CYS A 112 5.35 12.58 -19.85
N GLY A 113 5.88 13.50 -20.66
CA GLY A 113 5.43 14.88 -20.78
C GLY A 113 6.02 15.80 -19.72
N THR A 114 5.31 16.87 -19.38
CA THR A 114 5.74 17.80 -18.34
C THR A 114 5.71 17.12 -16.97
N GLY A 115 6.76 17.30 -16.17
CA GLY A 115 6.86 16.64 -14.86
C GLY A 115 7.27 15.16 -14.91
N THR A 116 7.81 14.68 -16.03
CA THR A 116 8.34 13.30 -16.13
C THR A 116 9.34 13.00 -15.02
N GLY A 117 9.18 11.83 -14.38
CA GLY A 117 10.05 11.36 -13.29
C GLY A 117 9.60 11.78 -11.90
N TYR A 118 8.63 12.71 -11.79
CA TYR A 118 8.07 13.08 -10.49
C TYR A 118 7.05 12.03 -10.02
N SER A 119 7.04 11.80 -8.70
CA SER A 119 6.09 10.91 -8.03
C SER A 119 5.43 11.63 -6.87
N TYR A 120 4.10 11.62 -6.84
CA TYR A 120 3.32 12.32 -5.80
C TYR A 120 2.53 11.32 -4.97
N MET A 121 2.48 11.52 -3.65
CA MET A 121 1.64 10.69 -2.78
C MET A 121 0.17 11.03 -2.94
N ILE A 122 -0.66 10.01 -3.08
CA ILE A 122 -2.10 10.14 -3.21
C ILE A 122 -2.72 10.22 -1.82
N ALA A 123 -3.44 11.30 -1.54
CA ALA A 123 -4.25 11.46 -0.34
C ALA A 123 -5.54 10.66 -0.42
N GLY A 124 -6.14 10.55 -1.60
CA GLY A 124 -7.36 9.80 -1.82
C GLY A 124 -8.05 10.17 -3.12
N HIS A 125 -9.24 9.61 -3.34
CA HIS A 125 -10.07 9.92 -4.48
C HIS A 125 -11.52 9.46 -4.28
N PRO A 126 -12.50 10.14 -4.90
CA PRO A 126 -13.86 9.60 -4.97
C PRO A 126 -13.89 8.29 -5.76
N ALA A 127 -14.90 7.46 -5.52
CA ALA A 127 -15.17 6.32 -6.39
C ALA A 127 -15.51 6.80 -7.81
N TRP A 128 -15.13 6.03 -8.82
CA TRP A 128 -15.56 6.27 -10.21
C TRP A 128 -16.05 4.99 -10.86
N ALA A 129 -17.08 5.14 -11.70
CA ALA A 129 -17.61 4.05 -12.52
C ALA A 129 -16.73 3.84 -13.75
N ALA A 130 -16.81 2.65 -14.34
CA ALA A 130 -16.15 2.31 -15.60
C ALA A 130 -16.59 3.20 -16.79
N THR A 131 -17.73 3.88 -16.68
CA THR A 131 -18.20 4.83 -17.70
C THR A 131 -17.61 6.23 -17.54
N ASN A 132 -16.91 6.50 -16.43
CA ASN A 132 -16.32 7.81 -16.18
C ASN A 132 -15.00 7.93 -16.93
N THR A 133 -14.89 8.94 -17.79
CA THR A 133 -13.68 9.25 -18.54
C THR A 133 -12.73 10.19 -17.81
N ALA A 134 -13.14 10.77 -16.66
CA ALA A 134 -12.36 11.72 -15.90
C ALA A 134 -12.28 11.33 -14.41
N ALA A 135 -11.14 10.81 -13.98
CA ALA A 135 -10.89 10.40 -12.62
C ALA A 135 -10.11 11.47 -11.85
N LYS A 136 -10.73 12.01 -10.80
CA LYS A 136 -10.09 12.97 -9.90
C LYS A 136 -9.24 12.24 -8.87
N VAL A 137 -7.97 12.63 -8.77
CA VAL A 137 -7.01 12.14 -7.79
C VAL A 137 -6.55 13.30 -6.93
N ILE A 138 -6.60 13.13 -5.61
CA ILE A 138 -6.20 14.13 -4.63
C ILE A 138 -4.81 13.76 -4.12
N LEU A 139 -3.88 14.70 -4.18
CA LEU A 139 -2.49 14.56 -3.74
C LEU A 139 -2.32 15.11 -2.32
N LYS A 140 -1.39 14.54 -1.56
CA LYS A 140 -1.04 15.05 -0.23
C LYS A 140 -0.32 16.39 -0.33
N ASP A 141 0.65 16.43 -1.24
CA ASP A 141 1.47 17.59 -1.55
C ASP A 141 1.02 18.23 -2.86
N GLY A 142 1.32 19.52 -3.03
CA GLY A 142 1.06 20.22 -4.28
C GLY A 142 2.03 19.79 -5.37
N LEU A 143 1.62 19.88 -6.63
CA LEU A 143 2.50 19.62 -7.77
C LEU A 143 3.72 20.56 -7.76
N GLU A 144 4.93 20.02 -7.87
CA GLU A 144 6.15 20.83 -8.02
C GLU A 144 6.32 21.33 -9.46
N VAL A 145 5.80 20.56 -10.42
CA VAL A 145 5.81 20.88 -11.85
C VAL A 145 4.39 20.80 -12.39
N ALA A 146 3.99 21.80 -13.17
CA ALA A 146 2.69 21.79 -13.84
C ALA A 146 2.57 20.58 -14.77
N LEU A 147 1.39 19.98 -14.79
CA LEU A 147 1.05 18.88 -15.68
C LEU A 147 0.08 19.36 -16.74
N ASN A 148 0.36 19.08 -18.00
CA ASN A 148 -0.53 19.37 -19.12
C ASN A 148 -1.16 18.09 -19.68
N THR A 149 -2.06 18.22 -20.64
CA THR A 149 -2.78 17.09 -21.25
C THR A 149 -1.90 16.11 -22.03
N ALA A 150 -0.65 16.48 -22.34
CA ALA A 150 0.34 15.57 -22.92
C ALA A 150 1.09 14.74 -21.85
N SER A 151 0.87 15.03 -20.57
CA SER A 151 1.49 14.29 -19.46
C SER A 151 0.79 12.95 -19.26
N LEU A 152 1.57 11.88 -19.21
CA LEU A 152 1.06 10.53 -18.98
C LEU A 152 1.44 10.08 -17.57
N CYS A 153 0.45 9.66 -16.80
CA CYS A 153 0.60 9.29 -15.40
C CYS A 153 0.14 7.86 -15.14
N THR A 154 0.78 7.21 -14.19
CA THR A 154 0.43 5.88 -13.73
C THR A 154 0.04 5.92 -12.26
N LEU A 155 -1.13 5.33 -11.95
CA LEU A 155 -1.60 5.17 -10.59
C LEU A 155 -1.07 3.86 -10.01
N MET A 156 -0.27 3.95 -8.96
CA MET A 156 0.24 2.80 -8.22
C MET A 156 -0.41 2.75 -6.85
N LYS A 157 -1.02 1.60 -6.53
CA LYS A 157 -1.56 1.34 -5.18
C LYS A 157 -0.44 1.27 -4.16
N ASN A 158 -0.77 1.54 -2.88
CA ASN A 158 0.12 1.23 -1.79
C ASN A 158 0.44 -0.28 -1.80
N ARG A 159 1.73 -0.63 -1.92
CA ARG A 159 2.20 -2.02 -1.99
C ARG A 159 1.82 -2.87 -0.78
N CYS A 160 1.56 -2.21 0.35
CA CYS A 160 1.22 -2.87 1.61
C CYS A 160 -0.29 -2.96 1.84
N VAL A 161 -1.13 -2.49 0.91
CA VAL A 161 -2.60 -2.62 0.96
C VAL A 161 -3.06 -3.63 -0.08
N GLY A 162 -3.95 -4.56 0.31
CA GLY A 162 -4.48 -5.56 -0.61
C GLY A 162 -3.48 -6.69 -0.90
N VAL A 163 -2.57 -6.95 0.03
CA VAL A 163 -1.52 -7.97 -0.10
C VAL A 163 -2.13 -9.37 -0.13
N ARG A 164 -1.61 -10.24 -1.00
CA ARG A 164 -2.08 -11.63 -1.16
C ARG A 164 -0.94 -12.64 -1.01
N PRO A 165 -1.11 -13.74 -0.28
CA PRO A 165 -0.15 -14.83 -0.26
C PRO A 165 -0.11 -15.56 -1.61
N ASN A 166 1.01 -16.23 -1.86
CA ASN A 166 1.17 -17.08 -3.02
C ASN A 166 0.26 -18.31 -2.91
N ASN A 167 -0.73 -18.44 -3.79
CA ASN A 167 -1.64 -19.58 -3.79
C ASN A 167 -1.69 -20.38 -5.09
N SER A 168 -1.18 -19.85 -6.21
CA SER A 168 -0.97 -20.57 -7.47
C SER A 168 -0.26 -19.65 -8.48
N ALA A 169 0.15 -20.22 -9.63
CA ALA A 169 1.21 -19.86 -10.60
C ALA A 169 1.38 -18.40 -11.10
N VAL A 170 0.61 -17.42 -10.63
CA VAL A 170 0.70 -16.03 -11.08
C VAL A 170 1.22 -15.14 -9.95
N VAL A 171 2.52 -14.82 -10.00
CA VAL A 171 3.11 -13.79 -9.15
C VAL A 171 2.50 -12.45 -9.55
N THR A 172 1.73 -11.85 -8.65
CA THR A 172 0.88 -10.68 -8.92
C THR A 172 1.55 -9.34 -8.62
N GLY A 173 2.80 -9.33 -8.15
CA GLY A 173 3.53 -8.10 -7.85
C GLY A 173 4.83 -8.38 -7.09
N PRO A 174 5.56 -7.35 -6.65
CA PRO A 174 6.76 -7.54 -5.83
C PRO A 174 6.42 -8.20 -4.48
N ALA A 175 7.33 -9.06 -4.02
CA ALA A 175 7.21 -9.67 -2.70
C ALA A 175 7.24 -8.58 -1.61
N THR A 176 6.22 -8.57 -0.76
CA THR A 176 6.07 -7.60 0.34
C THR A 176 6.60 -8.19 1.66
N GLY A 177 6.46 -9.49 1.87
CA GLY A 177 6.99 -10.18 3.05
C GLY A 177 6.41 -11.57 3.24
N VAL A 178 6.56 -12.14 4.43
CA VAL A 178 6.04 -13.46 4.82
C VAL A 178 5.00 -13.31 5.92
N LEU A 179 3.86 -13.98 5.79
CA LEU A 179 2.79 -13.95 6.80
C LEU A 179 3.27 -14.60 8.11
N LEU A 180 3.23 -13.88 9.23
CA LEU A 180 3.72 -14.38 10.53
C LEU A 180 2.67 -15.19 11.32
N ILE A 181 1.40 -15.00 10.99
CA ILE A 181 0.23 -15.63 11.62
C ILE A 181 -0.82 -15.93 10.56
N SER A 182 -1.72 -16.86 10.83
CA SER A 182 -2.91 -17.00 10.00
C SER A 182 -3.89 -15.86 10.29
N ALA A 183 -4.53 -15.32 9.25
CA ALA A 183 -5.42 -14.16 9.38
C ALA A 183 -6.56 -14.19 8.36
N ALA A 184 -7.69 -13.58 8.71
CA ALA A 184 -8.82 -13.43 7.81
C ALA A 184 -8.54 -12.40 6.70
N ALA A 185 -9.30 -12.49 5.60
CA ALA A 185 -9.25 -11.50 4.53
C ALA A 185 -9.53 -10.08 5.05
N GLY A 186 -8.87 -9.09 4.47
CA GLY A 186 -9.00 -7.67 4.88
C GLY A 186 -8.31 -7.29 6.18
N SER A 187 -7.75 -8.25 6.93
CA SER A 187 -7.09 -7.98 8.22
C SER A 187 -5.78 -7.21 8.06
N TYR A 188 -5.44 -6.42 9.07
CA TYR A 188 -4.14 -5.80 9.21
C TYR A 188 -3.19 -6.69 10.02
N VAL A 189 -2.00 -6.94 9.48
CA VAL A 189 -0.99 -7.85 10.04
C VAL A 189 0.42 -7.30 9.85
N TYR A 190 1.37 -7.82 10.61
CA TYR A 190 2.79 -7.64 10.32
C TYR A 190 3.31 -8.79 9.44
N LEU A 191 4.03 -8.43 8.38
CA LEU A 191 4.73 -9.37 7.51
C LEU A 191 6.22 -9.37 7.85
N GLY A 192 6.82 -10.55 7.92
CA GLY A 192 8.27 -10.70 8.06
C GLY A 192 8.99 -10.21 6.79
N LYS A 193 9.97 -9.34 6.95
CA LYS A 193 10.81 -8.82 5.87
C LYS A 193 12.23 -9.35 6.03
N ARG A 194 12.90 -9.63 4.91
CA ARG A 194 14.32 -9.97 4.90
C ARG A 194 15.13 -8.71 5.22
N VAL A 195 16.09 -8.85 6.13
CA VAL A 195 17.04 -7.79 6.52
C VAL A 195 17.75 -7.24 5.28
N SER A 196 17.63 -5.95 4.99
CA SER A 196 18.25 -5.35 3.80
C SER A 196 19.75 -5.07 3.95
N GLY A 197 20.37 -5.43 5.08
CA GLY A 197 21.77 -5.12 5.41
C GLY A 197 22.78 -6.26 5.29
N LEU A 198 22.39 -7.49 4.95
CA LEU A 198 23.34 -8.59 4.69
C LEU A 198 23.53 -8.79 3.18
N ARG A 199 24.20 -7.82 2.54
CA ARG A 199 24.91 -8.09 1.29
C ARG A 199 26.39 -8.26 1.67
N LYS A 200 26.90 -9.48 1.48
CA LYS A 200 28.33 -9.76 1.52
C LYS A 200 29.01 -9.06 0.34
#